data_AF-A0A8S3XX29-F1
#
_entry.id   AF-A0A8S3XX29-F1
#
_cell.length_a   1.000
_cell.length_b   1.000
_cell.length_c   1.000
_cell.angle_alpha   90.00
_cell.angle_beta   90.00
_cell.angle_gamma   90.00
#
_symmetry.space_group_name_H-M   'P 1'
#
loop_
_entity.id
_entity.type
_entity.pdbx_description
1 polymer ?
#
loop_
_entity_poly.entity_id
_entity_poly.type
_entity_poly.pdbx_seq_one_letter_code
_entity_poly.pdbx_strand_id
1 'polypeptide(L)'
;MRAPNGVARWAQSNVAPLTDYARVAHAPNVAPAFVYDDRINQRLAFWQGDITTLDVDAVTNTTNETLSECNAVSERILQVAGPDLKEEIITRALECRTGEVVVTPGYQLRCRHIIHTVSPKYVAKYHTAAESSLHNCYKNVLIKASELGARSLALCVLSSPRRNFPPDVAAHVALRTIRRHLEQSALPQLVVVCGGGVELSPLSALAALYFPRSAREALSAAARLPDPGGPPERRIRIIHNPHEPHEPHAADDDTACDSDAAAEAAAAFARACAPDTQRLLAPASPIAPRRLLHDHDE
;
A
#
# COMPACT_ATOMS: atom_id res chain seq x y z
N MET A 1 8.53 10.27 25.29
CA MET A 1 9.54 9.62 24.41
C MET A 1 10.02 10.68 23.43
N ARG A 2 11.31 11.07 23.44
CA ARG A 2 11.84 12.01 22.45
C ARG A 2 11.72 11.38 21.06
N ALA A 3 11.38 12.17 20.04
CA ALA A 3 11.39 11.67 18.67
C ALA A 3 12.83 11.31 18.26
N PRO A 4 13.03 10.31 17.38
CA PRO A 4 14.34 10.01 16.82
C PRO A 4 14.94 11.28 16.24
N ASN A 5 16.23 11.52 16.46
CA ASN A 5 17.01 12.58 15.82
C ASN A 5 16.40 14.01 15.87
N GLY A 6 15.57 14.32 16.86
CA GLY A 6 14.96 15.66 16.99
C GLY A 6 13.83 15.97 16.00
N VAL A 7 13.23 14.95 15.38
CA VAL A 7 12.09 15.11 14.47
C VAL A 7 10.91 15.78 15.18
N ALA A 8 10.45 16.92 14.65
CA ALA A 8 9.32 17.66 15.20
C ALA A 8 8.00 16.88 15.02
N ARG A 9 7.20 16.81 16.09
CA ARG A 9 5.87 16.19 16.02
C ARG A 9 4.91 17.08 15.23
N TRP A 10 3.90 16.46 14.60
CA TRP A 10 2.83 17.19 13.92
C TRP A 10 2.13 18.18 14.85
N ALA A 11 1.89 17.81 16.11
CA ALA A 11 1.33 18.67 17.15
C ALA A 11 2.13 19.98 17.38
N GLN A 12 3.43 19.98 17.08
CA GLN A 12 4.34 21.12 17.25
C GLN A 12 4.60 21.89 15.95
N SER A 13 4.03 21.41 14.83
CA SER A 13 4.30 21.96 13.52
C SER A 13 3.57 23.30 13.32
N ASN A 14 4.30 24.31 12.85
CA ASN A 14 3.73 25.61 12.49
C ASN A 14 3.31 25.67 11.01
N VAL A 15 2.97 24.51 10.41
CA VAL A 15 2.51 24.47 9.01
C VAL A 15 1.26 25.32 8.92
N ALA A 16 1.35 26.38 8.12
CA ALA A 16 0.24 27.28 7.86
C ALA A 16 -0.92 26.43 7.34
N PRO A 17 -2.08 26.45 8.01
CA PRO A 17 -3.22 25.71 7.50
C PRO A 17 -3.57 26.21 6.11
N LEU A 18 -4.07 25.31 5.25
CA LEU A 18 -4.57 25.63 3.91
C LEU A 18 -5.72 26.66 4.03
N THR A 19 -5.29 27.92 3.98
CA THR A 19 -5.98 29.20 3.77
C THR A 19 -7.32 29.47 4.48
N ASP A 20 -7.33 30.66 5.08
CA ASP A 20 -8.44 31.51 5.54
C ASP A 20 -9.72 30.83 6.05
N TYR A 21 -9.71 30.50 7.34
CA TYR A 21 -10.90 30.07 8.08
C TYR A 21 -12.03 31.11 8.09
N ALA A 22 -11.77 32.37 7.73
CA ALA A 22 -12.80 33.41 7.73
C ALA A 22 -13.83 33.23 6.62
N ARG A 23 -13.53 32.44 5.57
CA ARG A 23 -14.42 32.22 4.42
C ARG A 23 -15.20 30.91 4.46
N VAL A 24 -14.97 30.05 5.46
CA VAL A 24 -15.82 28.88 5.68
C VAL A 24 -17.09 29.38 6.35
N ALA A 25 -18.07 29.79 5.52
CA ALA A 25 -19.44 29.94 5.97
C ALA A 25 -19.80 28.68 6.75
N HIS A 26 -20.26 28.85 7.99
CA HIS A 26 -20.78 27.76 8.81
C HIS A 26 -21.78 27.00 7.95
N ALA A 27 -21.42 25.81 7.45
CA ALA A 27 -22.42 24.84 7.07
C ALA A 27 -23.04 24.40 8.39
N PRO A 28 -24.26 24.83 8.74
CA PRO A 28 -24.83 24.44 10.00
C PRO A 28 -25.02 22.92 9.94
N ASN A 29 -24.62 22.21 10.99
CA ASN A 29 -24.89 20.79 11.24
C ASN A 29 -23.99 19.68 10.69
N VAL A 30 -22.81 19.93 10.11
CA VAL A 30 -21.90 18.81 9.73
C VAL A 30 -20.86 18.55 10.82
N ALA A 31 -20.98 17.41 11.50
CA ALA A 31 -19.96 16.96 12.45
C ALA A 31 -18.65 16.62 11.71
N PRO A 32 -17.48 17.01 12.24
CA PRO A 32 -16.22 16.73 11.58
C PRO A 32 -15.93 15.22 11.57
N ALA A 33 -15.50 14.72 10.41
CA ALA A 33 -15.12 13.30 10.25
C ALA A 33 -13.96 12.88 11.17
N PHE A 34 -13.07 13.82 11.50
CA PHE A 34 -11.98 13.63 12.43
C PHE A 34 -11.96 14.77 13.46
N VAL A 35 -11.96 14.42 14.74
CA VAL A 35 -11.88 15.39 15.84
C VAL A 35 -10.43 15.71 16.20
N TYR A 36 -10.22 16.87 16.82
CA TYR A 36 -8.95 17.21 17.45
C TYR A 36 -8.66 16.22 18.58
N ASP A 37 -7.47 15.61 18.53
CA ASP A 37 -6.93 14.77 19.60
C ASP A 37 -5.41 14.97 19.67
N ASP A 38 -4.94 15.62 20.75
CA ASP A 38 -3.51 15.87 20.96
C ASP A 38 -2.71 14.56 21.04
N ARG A 39 -3.29 13.51 21.64
CA ARG A 39 -2.62 12.22 21.83
C ARG A 39 -2.32 11.57 20.49
N ILE A 40 -3.21 11.73 19.51
CA ILE A 40 -3.01 11.24 18.14
C ILE A 40 -2.03 12.14 17.39
N ASN A 41 -2.15 13.46 17.51
CA ASN A 41 -1.27 14.41 16.83
C ASN A 41 0.19 14.31 17.29
N GLN A 42 0.44 13.91 18.54
CA GLN A 42 1.77 13.62 19.07
C GLN A 42 2.40 12.36 18.43
N ARG A 43 1.61 11.48 17.81
CA ARG A 43 2.07 10.22 17.21
C ARG A 43 2.39 10.32 15.73
N LEU A 44 2.18 11.47 15.09
CA LEU A 44 2.54 11.72 13.70
C LEU A 44 3.71 12.71 13.63
N ALA A 45 4.60 12.49 12.67
CA ALA A 45 5.61 13.47 12.27
C ALA A 45 5.87 13.37 10.76
N PHE A 46 6.28 14.49 10.16
CA PHE A 46 6.80 14.54 8.80
C PHE A 46 8.27 14.87 8.86
N TRP A 47 9.09 14.17 8.10
CA TRP A 47 10.52 14.39 8.09
C TRP A 47 11.10 14.24 6.70
N GLN A 48 11.72 15.32 6.21
CA GLN A 48 12.43 15.32 4.94
C GLN A 48 13.87 14.85 5.16
N GLY A 49 14.22 13.71 4.58
CA GLY A 49 15.57 13.16 4.68
C GLY A 49 15.69 11.69 4.29
N ASP A 50 16.88 11.15 4.49
CA ASP A 50 17.20 9.75 4.23
C ASP A 50 16.67 8.85 5.35
N ILE A 51 15.64 8.06 5.04
CA ILE A 51 14.95 7.17 5.98
C ILE A 51 15.90 6.20 6.70
N THR A 52 17.03 5.84 6.10
CA THR A 52 18.01 4.91 6.68
C THR A 52 18.82 5.51 7.85
N THR A 53 18.75 6.83 8.05
CA THR A 53 19.46 7.53 9.13
C THR A 53 18.68 7.61 10.44
N LEU A 54 17.38 7.27 10.39
CA LEU A 54 16.49 7.30 11.55
C LEU A 54 16.75 6.10 12.47
N ASP A 55 16.82 6.37 13.78
CA ASP A 55 16.88 5.37 14.84
C ASP A 55 15.46 5.04 15.31
N VAL A 56 14.88 3.99 14.74
CA VAL A 56 13.47 3.58 14.93
C VAL A 56 13.36 2.07 15.03
N ASP A 57 12.25 1.55 15.55
CA ASP A 57 12.08 0.09 15.66
C ASP A 57 11.88 -0.57 14.29
N ALA A 58 11.16 0.09 13.38
CA ALA A 58 10.90 -0.42 12.03
C ALA A 58 11.02 0.66 10.95
N VAL A 59 11.52 0.28 9.79
CA VAL A 59 11.60 1.11 8.57
C VAL A 59 10.76 0.47 7.46
N THR A 60 10.04 1.26 6.70
CA THR A 60 9.29 0.80 5.52
C THR A 60 10.14 0.89 4.26
N ASN A 61 10.19 -0.18 3.46
CA ASN A 61 10.73 -0.18 2.10
C ASN A 61 9.58 -0.30 1.08
N THR A 62 9.60 0.52 0.03
CA THR A 62 8.71 0.38 -1.13
C THR A 62 9.49 -0.26 -2.28
N THR A 63 8.96 -1.33 -2.87
CA THR A 63 9.67 -2.13 -3.88
C THR A 63 8.71 -2.81 -4.87
N ASN A 64 9.21 -3.75 -5.68
CA ASN A 64 8.44 -4.61 -6.58
C ASN A 64 8.21 -5.99 -5.96
N GLU A 65 7.50 -6.84 -6.69
CA GLU A 65 7.03 -8.14 -6.23
C GLU A 65 8.15 -9.11 -5.85
N THR A 66 9.36 -8.91 -6.38
CA THR A 66 10.55 -9.72 -6.10
C THR A 66 11.58 -9.00 -5.22
N LEU A 67 11.17 -7.90 -4.57
CA LEU A 67 12.00 -7.08 -3.68
C LEU A 67 13.31 -6.59 -4.31
N SER A 68 13.34 -6.49 -5.64
CA SER A 68 14.50 -6.17 -6.47
C SER A 68 14.42 -4.79 -7.14
N GLU A 69 13.38 -4.01 -6.84
CA GLU A 69 13.20 -2.71 -7.48
C GLU A 69 14.33 -1.73 -7.12
N CYS A 70 14.97 -1.21 -8.16
CA CYS A 70 15.95 -0.14 -8.07
C CYS A 70 15.22 1.21 -7.99
N ASN A 71 14.90 1.68 -6.79
CA ASN A 71 14.38 3.03 -6.53
C ASN A 71 15.16 3.70 -5.41
N ALA A 72 15.09 5.03 -5.29
CA ALA A 72 15.95 5.78 -4.37
C ALA A 72 15.87 5.32 -2.90
N VAL A 73 14.69 4.90 -2.43
CA VAL A 73 14.51 4.39 -1.06
C VAL A 73 15.06 2.97 -0.93
N SER A 74 14.66 2.07 -1.85
CA SER A 74 15.07 0.67 -1.84
C SER A 74 16.59 0.49 -2.03
N GLU A 75 17.19 1.24 -2.95
CA GLU A 75 18.64 1.27 -3.18
C GLU A 75 19.39 1.71 -1.93
N ARG A 76 18.90 2.76 -1.26
CA ARG A 76 19.53 3.26 -0.05
C ARG A 76 19.40 2.28 1.11
N ILE A 77 18.23 1.66 1.27
CA ILE A 77 18.00 0.61 2.26
C ILE A 77 18.92 -0.59 2.01
N LEU A 78 19.01 -1.09 0.77
CA LEU A 78 19.91 -2.19 0.42
C LEU A 78 21.38 -1.84 0.67
N GLN A 79 21.79 -0.61 0.33
CA GLN A 79 23.15 -0.15 0.55
C GLN A 79 23.51 -0.09 2.04
N VAL A 80 22.63 0.44 2.89
CA VAL A 80 22.92 0.66 4.31
C VAL A 80 22.66 -0.60 5.15
N ALA A 81 21.69 -1.44 4.80
CA ALA A 81 21.44 -2.71 5.48
C ALA A 81 22.58 -3.71 5.26
N GLY A 82 23.28 -3.62 4.13
CA GLY A 82 24.42 -4.49 3.80
C GLY A 82 24.04 -5.69 2.93
N PRO A 83 25.04 -6.50 2.52
CA PRO A 83 24.85 -7.59 1.57
C PRO A 83 23.93 -8.71 2.09
N ASP A 84 23.89 -8.93 3.40
CA ASP A 84 23.11 -9.98 4.06
C ASP A 84 21.60 -9.86 3.77
N LEU A 85 21.07 -8.63 3.65
CA LEU A 85 19.68 -8.40 3.24
C LEU A 85 19.41 -8.95 1.84
N LYS A 86 20.32 -8.69 0.90
CA LYS A 86 20.19 -9.15 -0.49
C LYS A 86 20.34 -10.68 -0.57
N GLU A 87 21.23 -11.25 0.22
CA GLU A 87 21.40 -12.70 0.33
C GLU A 87 20.11 -13.35 0.86
N GLU A 88 19.49 -12.81 1.91
CA GLU A 88 18.21 -13.33 2.43
C GLU A 88 17.10 -13.27 1.37
N ILE A 89 16.96 -12.14 0.67
CA ILE A 89 15.95 -11.97 -0.39
C ILE A 89 16.10 -13.05 -1.46
N ILE A 90 17.33 -13.34 -1.88
CA ILE A 90 17.63 -14.33 -2.93
C ILE A 90 17.46 -15.76 -2.40
N THR A 91 18.08 -16.08 -1.26
CA THR A 91 18.12 -17.45 -0.72
C THR A 91 16.74 -17.94 -0.28
N ARG A 92 15.91 -17.05 0.26
CA ARG A 92 14.53 -17.38 0.66
C ARG A 92 13.52 -17.20 -0.46
N ALA A 93 13.94 -16.72 -1.64
CA ALA A 93 13.06 -16.37 -2.75
C ALA A 93 11.87 -15.52 -2.28
N LEU A 94 12.15 -14.42 -1.58
CA LEU A 94 11.10 -13.59 -0.99
C LEU A 94 10.27 -12.91 -2.09
N GLU A 95 8.95 -13.00 -1.96
CA GLU A 95 7.98 -12.36 -2.85
C GLU A 95 6.94 -11.60 -2.04
N CYS A 96 6.46 -10.48 -2.58
CA CYS A 96 5.43 -9.65 -1.96
C CYS A 96 4.43 -9.19 -3.01
N ARG A 97 3.14 -9.54 -2.89
CA ARG A 97 2.14 -9.02 -3.82
C ARG A 97 1.88 -7.53 -3.59
N THR A 98 1.36 -6.85 -4.62
CA THR A 98 0.88 -5.47 -4.50
C THR A 98 -0.13 -5.35 -3.34
N GLY A 99 0.08 -4.38 -2.45
CA GLY A 99 -0.76 -4.17 -1.27
C GLY A 99 -0.37 -5.00 -0.04
N GLU A 100 0.50 -6.00 -0.17
CA GLU A 100 0.94 -6.86 0.94
C GLU A 100 2.26 -6.38 1.56
N VAL A 101 2.72 -7.11 2.58
CA VAL A 101 4.00 -6.84 3.26
C VAL A 101 4.81 -8.11 3.52
N VAL A 102 6.13 -7.99 3.41
CA VAL A 102 7.12 -8.98 3.86
C VAL A 102 8.07 -8.30 4.84
N VAL A 103 8.59 -9.05 5.82
CA VAL A 103 9.47 -8.50 6.86
C VAL A 103 10.81 -9.21 6.82
N THR A 104 11.88 -8.42 6.95
CA THR A 104 13.26 -8.88 7.17
C THR A 104 13.85 -8.19 8.41
N PRO A 105 14.97 -8.68 8.97
CA PRO A 105 15.74 -7.97 9.97
C PRO A 105 16.27 -6.62 9.46
N GLY A 106 16.59 -5.69 10.37
CA GLY A 106 17.20 -4.40 10.02
C GLY A 106 18.65 -4.48 9.53
N TYR A 107 19.35 -5.59 9.79
CA TYR A 107 20.77 -5.77 9.50
C TYR A 107 21.62 -4.60 10.03
N GLN A 108 22.36 -3.91 9.16
CA GLN A 108 23.22 -2.78 9.53
C GLN A 108 22.44 -1.44 9.66
N LEU A 109 21.14 -1.41 9.39
CA LEU A 109 20.31 -0.22 9.67
C LEU A 109 20.17 0.00 11.17
N ARG A 110 19.87 1.26 11.54
CA ARG A 110 19.47 1.64 12.90
C ARG A 110 17.99 1.32 13.16
N CYS A 111 17.59 0.10 12.81
CA CYS A 111 16.27 -0.43 13.12
C CYS A 111 16.31 -1.93 13.35
N ARG A 112 15.25 -2.46 13.96
CA ARG A 112 15.13 -3.91 14.21
C ARG A 112 14.55 -4.64 13.02
N HIS A 113 13.64 -3.99 12.30
CA HIS A 113 12.86 -4.59 11.21
C HIS A 113 12.78 -3.70 9.98
N ILE A 114 12.79 -4.32 8.80
CA ILE A 114 12.41 -3.69 7.53
C ILE A 114 11.08 -4.30 7.10
N ILE A 115 10.08 -3.45 6.88
CA ILE A 115 8.77 -3.84 6.35
C ILE A 115 8.74 -3.47 4.88
N HIS A 116 8.86 -4.47 4.01
CA HIS A 116 8.81 -4.32 2.56
C HIS A 116 7.36 -4.35 2.11
N THR A 117 6.95 -3.42 1.25
CA THR A 117 5.62 -3.39 0.63
C THR A 117 5.72 -3.02 -0.85
N VAL A 118 4.71 -3.44 -1.63
CA VAL A 118 4.65 -3.19 -3.07
C VAL A 118 3.49 -2.26 -3.38
N SER A 119 3.84 -1.03 -3.77
CA SER A 119 2.86 0.01 -4.08
C SER A 119 2.29 -0.16 -5.50
N PRO A 120 0.97 0.00 -5.70
CA PRO A 120 0.35 -0.18 -7.01
C PRO A 120 0.86 0.86 -8.02
N LYS A 121 0.90 0.48 -9.30
CA LYS A 121 1.01 1.44 -10.40
C LYS A 121 -0.37 2.07 -10.64
N TYR A 122 -0.44 3.38 -10.72
CA TYR A 122 -1.68 4.09 -10.99
C TYR A 122 -1.99 4.11 -12.49
N VAL A 123 -3.19 3.66 -12.82
CA VAL A 123 -3.76 3.74 -14.17
C VAL A 123 -5.16 4.31 -14.02
N ALA A 124 -5.49 5.40 -14.73
CA ALA A 124 -6.76 6.11 -14.54
C ALA A 124 -8.01 5.22 -14.67
N LYS A 125 -8.01 4.27 -15.63
CA LYS A 125 -9.10 3.29 -15.80
C LYS A 125 -9.29 2.35 -14.59
N TYR A 126 -8.28 2.21 -13.73
CA TYR A 126 -8.28 1.33 -12.56
C TYR A 126 -8.06 2.12 -11.25
N HIS A 127 -8.46 3.39 -11.21
CA HIS A 127 -8.23 4.26 -10.05
C HIS A 127 -8.73 3.66 -8.73
N THR A 128 -9.93 3.08 -8.69
CA THR A 128 -10.49 2.44 -7.49
C THR A 128 -9.62 1.29 -6.97
N ALA A 129 -9.12 0.45 -7.88
CA ALA A 129 -8.24 -0.67 -7.53
C ALA A 129 -6.88 -0.15 -7.04
N ALA A 130 -6.33 0.89 -7.69
CA ALA A 130 -5.08 1.51 -7.28
C ALA A 130 -5.19 2.17 -5.89
N GLU A 131 -6.29 2.86 -5.60
CA GLU A 131 -6.55 3.46 -4.27
C GLU A 131 -6.72 2.39 -3.19
N SER A 132 -7.45 1.31 -3.48
CA SER A 132 -7.63 0.19 -2.56
C SER A 132 -6.29 -0.50 -2.25
N SER A 133 -5.48 -0.77 -3.28
CA SER A 133 -4.15 -1.36 -3.12
C SER A 133 -3.19 -0.44 -2.36
N LEU A 134 -3.22 0.88 -2.60
CA LEU A 134 -2.41 1.84 -1.86
C LEU A 134 -2.84 1.90 -0.39
N HIS A 135 -4.15 1.91 -0.12
CA HIS A 135 -4.70 1.80 1.23
C HIS A 135 -4.19 0.54 1.94
N ASN A 136 -4.22 -0.61 1.26
CA ASN A 136 -3.73 -1.87 1.80
C ASN A 136 -2.23 -1.85 2.12
N CYS A 137 -1.41 -1.18 1.31
CA CYS A 137 0.02 -1.01 1.62
C CYS A 137 0.19 -0.29 2.98
N TYR A 138 -0.43 0.88 3.16
CA TYR A 138 -0.34 1.63 4.42
C TYR A 138 -0.91 0.83 5.60
N LYS A 139 -2.10 0.25 5.42
CA LYS A 139 -2.79 -0.55 6.45
C LYS A 139 -1.92 -1.73 6.90
N ASN A 140 -1.40 -2.51 5.96
CA ASN A 140 -0.63 -3.71 6.27
C ASN A 140 0.74 -3.37 6.88
N VAL A 141 1.38 -2.28 6.44
CA VAL A 141 2.62 -1.77 7.09
C VAL A 141 2.35 -1.39 8.55
N LEU A 142 1.27 -0.64 8.81
CA LEU A 142 0.92 -0.18 10.16
C LEU A 142 0.53 -1.34 11.08
N ILE A 143 -0.30 -2.28 10.59
CA ILE A 143 -0.66 -3.50 11.32
C ILE A 143 0.60 -4.32 11.64
N LYS A 144 1.45 -4.55 10.64
CA LYS A 144 2.68 -5.34 10.83
C LYS A 144 3.64 -4.69 11.82
N ALA A 145 3.78 -3.36 11.79
CA ALA A 145 4.56 -2.64 12.79
C ALA A 145 4.01 -2.87 14.22
N SER A 146 2.68 -2.82 14.39
CA SER A 146 2.05 -3.11 15.69
C SER A 146 2.26 -4.55 16.15
N GLU A 147 2.14 -5.53 15.25
CA GLU A 147 2.38 -6.97 15.53
C GLU A 147 3.82 -7.25 15.95
N LEU A 148 4.79 -6.55 15.35
CA LEU A 148 6.21 -6.61 15.72
C LEU A 148 6.51 -5.88 17.04
N GLY A 149 5.52 -5.23 17.66
CA GLY A 149 5.72 -4.43 18.87
C GLY A 149 6.53 -3.14 18.63
N ALA A 150 6.63 -2.67 17.39
CA ALA A 150 7.36 -1.47 17.04
C ALA A 150 6.71 -0.23 17.67
N ARG A 151 7.45 0.49 18.52
CA ARG A 151 6.99 1.74 19.14
C ARG A 151 7.20 2.92 18.19
N SER A 152 8.16 2.83 17.29
CA SER A 152 8.48 3.84 16.30
C SER A 152 8.61 3.22 14.91
N LEU A 153 7.96 3.85 13.93
CA LEU A 153 7.94 3.44 12.53
C LEU A 153 8.37 4.62 11.66
N ALA A 154 9.43 4.44 10.88
CA ALA A 154 9.72 5.31 9.74
C ALA A 154 9.01 4.76 8.50
N LEU A 155 8.09 5.55 7.95
CA LEU A 155 7.23 5.17 6.84
C LEU A 155 7.59 6.01 5.62
N CYS A 156 8.09 5.39 4.55
CA CYS A 156 8.36 6.09 3.31
C CYS A 156 7.05 6.46 2.58
N VAL A 157 7.08 7.53 1.78
CA VAL A 157 5.97 7.86 0.89
C VAL A 157 5.83 6.76 -0.16
N LEU A 158 4.70 6.05 -0.15
CA LEU A 158 4.45 4.89 -1.01
C LEU A 158 4.00 5.26 -2.43
N SER A 159 3.71 6.53 -2.68
CA SER A 159 3.24 7.06 -3.97
C SER A 159 4.36 7.78 -4.72
N SER A 160 5.49 7.09 -4.91
CA SER A 160 6.63 7.68 -5.61
C SER A 160 6.27 8.11 -7.04
N PRO A 161 6.98 9.09 -7.63
CA PRO A 161 6.68 9.56 -8.99
C PRO A 161 6.60 8.45 -10.04
N ARG A 162 7.39 7.38 -9.88
CA ARG A 162 7.38 6.22 -10.78
C ARG A 162 6.07 5.42 -10.78
N ARG A 163 5.27 5.53 -9.70
CA ARG A 163 3.97 4.88 -9.59
C ARG A 163 2.84 5.69 -10.22
N ASN A 164 3.12 6.91 -10.69
CA ASN A 164 2.19 7.80 -11.41
C ASN A 164 0.89 8.11 -10.64
N PHE A 165 0.92 8.03 -9.31
CA PHE A 165 -0.25 8.29 -8.48
C PHE A 165 -0.49 9.80 -8.37
N PRO A 166 -1.73 10.30 -8.54
CA PRO A 166 -2.04 11.70 -8.28
C PRO A 166 -1.67 12.07 -6.83
N PRO A 167 -0.81 13.09 -6.60
CA PRO A 167 -0.24 13.34 -5.27
C PRO A 167 -1.31 13.62 -4.20
N ASP A 168 -2.35 14.37 -4.53
CA ASP A 168 -3.43 14.70 -3.60
C ASP A 168 -4.25 13.45 -3.21
N VAL A 169 -4.58 12.60 -4.19
CA VAL A 169 -5.31 11.34 -3.96
C VAL A 169 -4.49 10.42 -3.06
N ALA A 170 -3.19 10.27 -3.35
CA ALA A 170 -2.30 9.46 -2.53
C ALA A 170 -2.17 10.00 -1.09
N ALA A 171 -2.08 11.32 -0.92
CA ALA A 171 -2.02 11.96 0.39
C ALA A 171 -3.30 11.72 1.20
N HIS A 172 -4.48 11.84 0.57
CA HIS A 172 -5.75 11.51 1.21
C HIS A 172 -5.82 10.03 1.66
N VAL A 173 -5.36 9.09 0.81
CA VAL A 173 -5.30 7.66 1.16
C VAL A 173 -4.35 7.42 2.34
N ALA A 174 -3.15 7.99 2.30
CA ALA A 174 -2.13 7.85 3.33
C ALA A 174 -2.61 8.38 4.69
N LEU A 175 -3.01 9.67 4.73
CA LEU A 175 -3.40 10.35 5.97
C LEU A 175 -4.64 9.73 6.61
N ARG A 176 -5.65 9.38 5.80
CA ARG A 176 -6.85 8.69 6.29
C ARG A 176 -6.52 7.34 6.92
N THR A 177 -5.63 6.58 6.28
CA THR A 177 -5.25 5.24 6.74
C THR A 177 -4.45 5.32 8.03
N ILE A 178 -3.45 6.21 8.09
CA ILE A 178 -2.65 6.44 9.30
C ILE A 178 -3.55 6.93 10.44
N ARG A 179 -4.42 7.92 10.20
CA ARG A 179 -5.33 8.47 11.23
C ARG A 179 -6.18 7.37 11.87
N ARG A 180 -6.89 6.59 11.04
CA ARG A 180 -7.77 5.52 11.53
C ARG A 180 -7.02 4.43 12.28
N HIS A 181 -5.82 4.06 11.83
CA HIS A 181 -4.98 3.10 12.56
C HIS A 181 -4.59 3.62 13.95
N LEU A 182 -4.17 4.88 14.05
CA LEU A 182 -3.77 5.48 15.32
C LEU A 182 -4.95 5.67 16.31
N GLU A 183 -6.18 5.81 15.82
CA GLU A 183 -7.39 5.79 16.66
C GLU A 183 -7.69 4.41 17.24
N GLN A 184 -7.37 3.35 16.49
CA GLN A 184 -7.74 1.97 16.84
C GLN A 184 -6.60 1.19 17.54
N SER A 185 -5.35 1.64 17.39
CA SER A 185 -4.17 0.93 17.89
C SER A 185 -3.30 1.82 18.77
N ALA A 186 -2.77 1.24 19.86
CA ALA A 186 -1.80 1.91 20.73
C ALA A 186 -0.39 1.96 20.13
N LEU A 187 -0.09 1.12 19.13
CA LEU A 187 1.19 1.08 18.40
C LEU A 187 0.99 1.39 16.92
N PRO A 188 2.01 1.93 16.24
CA PRO A 188 3.22 2.52 16.83
C PRO A 188 2.91 3.82 17.59
N GLN A 189 3.72 4.15 18.59
CA GLN A 189 3.62 5.43 19.35
C GLN A 189 4.17 6.63 18.55
N LEU A 190 4.91 6.37 17.48
CA LEU A 190 5.34 7.38 16.53
C LEU A 190 5.37 6.79 15.12
N VAL A 191 4.69 7.45 14.20
CA VAL A 191 4.85 7.28 12.75
C VAL A 191 5.56 8.51 12.21
N VAL A 192 6.77 8.32 11.67
CA VAL A 192 7.51 9.36 10.96
C VAL A 192 7.34 9.13 9.46
N VAL A 193 6.57 9.99 8.79
CA VAL A 193 6.43 9.93 7.34
C VAL A 193 7.63 10.60 6.69
N CYS A 194 8.38 9.84 5.90
CA CYS A 194 9.68 10.20 5.35
C CYS A 194 9.63 10.28 3.82
N GLY A 195 10.27 11.30 3.24
CA GLY A 195 10.35 11.45 1.79
C GLY A 195 11.06 12.74 1.37
N GLY A 196 11.14 12.99 0.07
CA GLY A 196 11.60 14.29 -0.45
C GLY A 196 10.58 15.41 -0.18
N GLY A 197 11.03 16.67 -0.26
CA GLY A 197 10.14 17.83 -0.02
C GLY A 197 8.92 17.87 -0.96
N VAL A 198 9.10 17.47 -2.23
CA VAL A 198 8.01 17.38 -3.21
C VAL A 198 6.99 16.29 -2.83
N GLU A 199 7.46 15.14 -2.34
CA GLU A 199 6.60 14.02 -1.94
C GLU A 199 5.83 14.33 -0.65
N LEU A 200 6.47 15.02 0.31
CA LEU A 200 5.87 15.37 1.59
C LEU A 200 4.93 16.58 1.51
N SER A 201 5.09 17.45 0.52
CA SER A 201 4.32 18.70 0.41
C SER A 201 2.79 18.44 0.44
N PRO A 202 2.20 17.58 -0.42
CA PRO A 202 0.76 17.29 -0.37
C PRO A 202 0.30 16.69 0.96
N LEU A 203 1.10 15.80 1.56
CA LEU A 203 0.77 15.18 2.84
C LEU A 203 0.75 16.21 3.97
N SER A 204 1.78 17.06 4.06
CA SER A 204 1.87 18.09 5.09
C SER A 204 0.77 19.16 4.94
N ALA A 205 0.41 19.51 3.70
CA ALA A 205 -0.61 20.48 3.39
C ALA A 205 -2.02 19.98 3.76
N LEU A 206 -2.31 18.70 3.48
CA LEU A 206 -3.61 18.08 3.76
C LEU A 206 -3.72 17.49 5.19
N ALA A 207 -2.62 17.39 5.94
CA ALA A 207 -2.58 16.74 7.24
C ALA A 207 -3.61 17.32 8.24
N ALA A 208 -3.83 18.63 8.25
CA ALA A 208 -4.80 19.28 9.14
C ALA A 208 -6.26 18.83 8.91
N LEU A 209 -6.58 18.25 7.75
CA LEU A 209 -7.92 17.69 7.48
C LEU A 209 -8.16 16.40 8.26
N TYR A 210 -7.11 15.62 8.53
CA TYR A 210 -7.15 14.31 9.18
C TYR A 210 -6.63 14.33 10.61
N PHE A 211 -5.68 15.23 10.88
CA PHE A 211 -5.02 15.47 12.15
C PHE A 211 -5.22 16.93 12.55
N PRO A 212 -6.47 17.40 12.73
CA PRO A 212 -6.70 18.78 13.14
C PRO A 212 -6.01 19.05 14.46
N ARG A 213 -5.37 20.21 14.61
CA ARG A 213 -4.62 20.68 15.79
C ARG A 213 -5.45 21.54 16.73
N SER A 214 -6.68 21.87 16.33
CA SER A 214 -7.65 22.63 17.13
C SER A 214 -9.08 22.30 16.70
N ALA A 215 -10.07 22.64 17.53
CA ALA A 215 -11.48 22.52 17.17
C ALA A 215 -11.82 23.33 15.89
N ARG A 216 -11.18 24.50 15.70
CA ARG A 216 -11.35 25.32 14.49
C ARG A 216 -10.86 24.61 13.24
N GLU A 217 -9.71 23.93 13.31
CA GLU A 217 -9.21 23.08 12.22
C GLU A 217 -10.17 21.94 11.90
N ALA A 218 -10.68 21.25 12.94
CA ALA A 218 -11.63 20.16 12.76
C ALA A 218 -12.92 20.62 12.07
N LEU A 219 -13.51 21.73 12.52
CA LEU A 219 -14.71 22.30 11.89
C LEU A 219 -14.46 22.72 10.44
N SER A 220 -13.32 23.33 10.15
CA SER A 220 -12.95 23.68 8.77
C SER A 220 -12.76 22.46 7.87
N ALA A 221 -12.31 21.33 8.43
CA ALA A 221 -12.14 20.08 7.70
C ALA A 221 -13.47 19.40 7.36
N ALA A 222 -14.51 19.58 8.19
CA ALA A 222 -15.84 19.00 7.98
C ALA A 222 -16.45 19.36 6.63
N ALA A 223 -16.21 20.58 6.14
CA ALA A 223 -16.69 21.02 4.83
C ALA A 223 -15.86 20.50 3.63
N ARG A 224 -14.66 19.95 3.88
CA ARG A 224 -13.68 19.58 2.85
C ARG A 224 -13.50 18.07 2.65
N LEU A 225 -13.92 17.26 3.62
CA LEU A 225 -13.89 15.80 3.52
C LEU A 225 -15.30 15.27 3.20
N PRO A 226 -15.48 14.47 2.14
CA PRO A 226 -16.76 13.78 1.92
C PRO A 226 -17.06 12.79 3.05
N ASP A 227 -18.35 12.54 3.29
CA ASP A 227 -18.91 11.70 4.35
C ASP A 227 -18.07 10.42 4.62
N PRO A 228 -17.63 10.14 5.87
CA PRO A 228 -16.64 9.11 6.24
C PRO A 228 -17.01 7.63 5.97
N GLY A 229 -18.09 7.36 5.23
CA GLY A 229 -18.69 6.05 4.97
C GLY A 229 -17.82 5.06 4.18
N GLY A 230 -16.85 4.45 4.87
CA GLY A 230 -16.31 3.13 4.57
C GLY A 230 -15.00 3.07 3.77
N PRO A 231 -14.23 1.96 3.90
CA PRO A 231 -13.19 1.63 2.93
C PRO A 231 -13.79 1.51 1.51
N PRO A 232 -13.00 1.67 0.43
CA PRO A 232 -13.46 1.51 -0.94
C PRO A 232 -14.11 0.14 -1.24
N GLU A 233 -13.97 -0.83 -0.35
CA GLU A 233 -14.50 -2.20 -0.45
C GLU A 233 -16.04 -2.32 -0.47
N ARG A 234 -16.82 -1.28 -0.10
CA ARG A 234 -18.30 -1.39 0.01
C ARG A 234 -19.11 -0.63 -1.04
N ARG A 235 -18.58 -0.45 -2.25
CA ARG A 235 -19.38 0.06 -3.38
C ARG A 235 -19.22 -0.81 -4.63
N ILE A 236 -19.51 -2.11 -4.50
CA ILE A 236 -19.90 -2.91 -5.66
C ILE A 236 -21.38 -2.62 -5.91
N ARG A 237 -21.68 -1.71 -6.84
CA ARG A 237 -23.02 -1.70 -7.46
C ARG A 237 -23.04 -2.89 -8.41
N ILE A 238 -23.75 -3.96 -8.05
CA ILE A 238 -24.10 -5.00 -9.01
C ILE A 238 -25.02 -4.31 -10.02
N ILE A 239 -24.48 -4.02 -11.20
CA ILE A 239 -25.27 -3.53 -12.32
C ILE A 239 -25.81 -4.78 -13.00
N HIS A 240 -27.15 -4.91 -13.00
CA HIS A 240 -27.99 -5.90 -13.68
C HIS A 240 -28.27 -7.22 -12.93
N ASN A 241 -29.51 -7.30 -12.41
CA ASN A 241 -30.22 -8.53 -12.11
C ASN A 241 -30.90 -9.01 -13.41
N PRO A 242 -30.61 -10.20 -13.99
CA PRO A 242 -31.12 -10.61 -15.31
C PRO A 242 -32.59 -11.08 -15.35
N HIS A 243 -33.37 -10.85 -14.29
CA HIS A 243 -34.72 -11.39 -14.18
C HIS A 243 -35.73 -10.33 -13.74
N GLU A 244 -36.18 -9.52 -14.70
CA GLU A 244 -37.56 -9.02 -14.73
C GLU A 244 -38.10 -9.12 -16.17
N PRO A 245 -39.37 -9.53 -16.35
CA PRO A 245 -39.99 -9.69 -17.66
C PRO A 245 -40.39 -8.33 -18.25
N HIS A 246 -39.87 -8.03 -19.44
CA HIS A 246 -40.21 -6.84 -20.22
C HIS A 246 -41.57 -7.00 -20.94
N GLU A 247 -42.46 -6.01 -20.80
CA GLU A 247 -43.49 -5.71 -21.80
C GLU A 247 -42.96 -4.69 -22.84
N PRO A 248 -43.49 -4.71 -24.08
CA PRO A 248 -42.76 -4.23 -25.25
C PRO A 248 -43.20 -2.82 -25.64
N HIS A 249 -42.26 -1.93 -25.95
CA HIS A 249 -42.54 -0.82 -26.87
C HIS A 249 -41.30 -0.36 -27.65
N ALA A 250 -41.50 -0.43 -28.97
CA ALA A 250 -41.02 0.43 -30.05
C ALA A 250 -39.51 0.54 -30.32
N ALA A 251 -39.17 -0.09 -31.46
CA ALA A 251 -38.05 0.14 -32.35
C ALA A 251 -37.33 1.49 -32.24
N ASP A 252 -36.00 1.42 -32.19
CA ASP A 252 -35.18 2.09 -33.20
C ASP A 252 -34.03 1.17 -33.59
N ASP A 253 -33.79 1.18 -34.89
CA ASP A 253 -32.89 0.37 -35.70
C ASP A 253 -31.46 0.88 -35.53
N ASP A 254 -30.52 0.00 -35.17
CA ASP A 254 -29.13 0.12 -35.62
C ASP A 254 -28.46 -1.26 -35.57
N THR A 255 -28.11 -1.70 -36.77
CA THR A 255 -27.73 -3.06 -37.13
C THR A 255 -26.20 -3.27 -37.05
N ALA A 256 -25.81 -4.52 -36.73
CA ALA A 256 -24.50 -5.18 -36.89
C ALA A 256 -23.37 -4.80 -35.90
N CYS A 257 -23.07 -5.55 -34.82
CA CYS A 257 -22.75 -6.98 -34.64
C CYS A 257 -21.36 -7.41 -35.15
N ASP A 258 -20.32 -7.11 -34.36
CA ASP A 258 -19.05 -7.87 -34.33
C ASP A 258 -19.22 -9.09 -33.39
N SER A 259 -19.79 -10.17 -33.90
CA SER A 259 -19.98 -11.43 -33.15
C SER A 259 -18.80 -12.41 -33.21
N ASP A 260 -17.79 -12.14 -34.03
CA ASP A 260 -16.67 -13.08 -34.22
C ASP A 260 -15.59 -12.94 -33.13
N ALA A 261 -15.38 -11.73 -32.58
CA ALA A 261 -14.34 -11.49 -31.58
C ALA A 261 -14.64 -12.16 -30.22
N ALA A 262 -15.92 -12.28 -29.86
CA ALA A 262 -16.33 -12.93 -28.61
C ALA A 262 -16.19 -14.47 -28.69
N ALA A 263 -16.42 -15.05 -29.88
CA ALA A 263 -16.28 -16.49 -30.10
C ALA A 263 -14.81 -16.93 -30.11
N GLU A 264 -13.91 -16.12 -30.68
CA GLU A 264 -12.46 -16.38 -30.65
C GLU A 264 -11.88 -16.29 -29.23
N ALA A 265 -12.31 -15.32 -28.44
CA ALA A 265 -11.84 -15.15 -27.06
C ALA A 265 -12.29 -16.34 -26.16
N ALA A 266 -13.51 -16.84 -26.34
CA ALA A 266 -14.02 -18.00 -25.62
C ALA A 266 -13.30 -19.30 -26.02
N ALA A 267 -13.00 -19.48 -27.31
CA ALA A 267 -12.27 -20.65 -27.81
C ALA A 267 -10.79 -20.67 -27.37
N ALA A 268 -10.15 -19.51 -27.26
CA ALA A 268 -8.77 -19.40 -26.76
C ALA A 268 -8.67 -19.75 -25.27
N PHE A 269 -9.65 -19.34 -24.46
CA PHE A 269 -9.70 -19.68 -23.03
C PHE A 269 -9.91 -21.18 -22.80
N ALA A 270 -10.78 -21.82 -23.58
CA ALA A 270 -11.01 -23.27 -23.48
C ALA A 270 -9.77 -24.11 -23.83
N ARG A 271 -8.91 -23.64 -24.75
CA ARG A 271 -7.64 -24.33 -25.08
C ARG A 271 -6.56 -24.18 -24.00
N ALA A 272 -6.58 -23.10 -23.22
CA ALA A 272 -5.61 -22.85 -22.16
C ALA A 272 -5.92 -23.62 -20.86
N CYS A 273 -7.17 -24.05 -20.67
CA CYS A 273 -7.61 -24.73 -19.44
C CYS A 273 -7.80 -26.25 -19.56
N ALA A 274 -7.44 -26.86 -20.69
CA ALA A 274 -7.48 -28.31 -20.84
C ALA A 274 -6.24 -28.96 -20.15
N PRO A 275 -6.42 -29.89 -19.20
CA PRO A 275 -5.31 -30.64 -18.62
C PRO A 275 -4.70 -31.60 -19.66
N ASP A 276 -3.39 -31.51 -19.84
CA ASP A 276 -2.60 -32.31 -20.78
C ASP A 276 -2.53 -33.78 -20.29
N THR A 277 -3.52 -34.58 -20.70
CA THR A 277 -3.71 -35.97 -20.27
C THR A 277 -2.86 -36.99 -21.04
N GLN A 278 -2.01 -36.54 -21.97
CA GLN A 278 -1.19 -37.44 -22.79
C GLN A 278 0.22 -37.76 -22.26
N ARG A 279 0.59 -37.27 -21.06
CA ARG A 279 1.87 -37.63 -20.42
C ARG A 279 1.81 -38.72 -19.35
N LEU A 280 0.64 -39.33 -19.12
CA LEU A 280 0.42 -40.32 -18.03
C LEU A 280 0.33 -41.79 -18.49
N LEU A 281 0.64 -42.13 -19.74
CA LEU A 281 0.56 -43.52 -20.25
C LEU A 281 1.79 -43.93 -21.08
N ALA A 282 3.00 -43.70 -20.57
CA ALA A 282 4.19 -44.38 -21.09
C ALA A 282 4.49 -45.62 -20.23
N PRO A 283 4.63 -46.84 -20.80
CA PRO A 283 5.02 -48.02 -20.04
C PRO A 283 6.47 -47.91 -19.56
N ALA A 284 6.70 -48.27 -18.30
CA ALA A 284 8.01 -48.28 -17.66
C ALA A 284 8.98 -49.20 -18.43
N SER A 285 10.18 -48.67 -18.76
CA SER A 285 11.29 -49.48 -19.27
C SER A 285 11.88 -50.32 -18.14
N PRO A 286 12.26 -51.60 -18.37
CA PRO A 286 12.81 -52.46 -17.34
C PRO A 286 14.22 -52.02 -16.94
N ILE A 287 14.44 -51.97 -15.63
CA ILE A 287 15.72 -51.71 -14.97
C ILE A 287 16.67 -52.87 -15.25
N ALA A 288 17.82 -52.60 -15.86
CA ALA A 288 18.91 -53.56 -16.01
C ALA A 288 19.60 -53.83 -14.65
N PRO A 289 19.99 -55.08 -14.34
CA PRO A 289 20.60 -55.40 -13.05
C PRO A 289 22.03 -54.87 -12.96
N ARG A 290 22.35 -54.24 -11.82
CA ARG A 290 23.71 -53.87 -11.39
C ARG A 290 24.58 -55.13 -11.30
N ARG A 291 25.67 -55.20 -12.07
CA ARG A 291 26.76 -56.15 -11.83
C ARG A 291 27.49 -55.74 -10.55
N LEU A 292 27.50 -56.65 -9.59
CA LEU A 292 28.44 -56.69 -8.48
C LEU A 292 29.84 -56.93 -9.05
N LEU A 293 30.77 -56.02 -8.75
CA LEU A 293 32.20 -56.28 -8.84
C LEU A 293 32.68 -56.64 -7.44
N HIS A 294 32.86 -57.92 -7.21
CA HIS A 294 33.95 -58.43 -6.39
C HIS A 294 34.99 -58.97 -7.38
N ASP A 295 36.24 -58.56 -7.24
CA ASP A 295 37.29 -59.54 -6.97
C ASP A 295 38.57 -58.90 -6.45
N HIS A 296 39.25 -59.74 -5.69
CA HIS A 296 40.46 -59.60 -4.88
C HIS A 296 41.76 -59.37 -5.68
N ASP A 297 42.71 -58.74 -4.99
CA ASP A 297 44.17 -58.97 -4.91
C ASP A 297 45.03 -59.14 -6.17
N GLU A 298 45.94 -58.17 -6.36
CA GLU A 298 47.41 -58.37 -6.40
C GLU A 298 48.13 -57.10 -5.90
#